data_AF-A0A644W548-F1
#
_entry.id   AF-A0A644W548-F1
#
_cell.length_a   1.000
_cell.length_b   1.000
_cell.length_c   1.000
_cell.angle_alpha   90.00
_cell.angle_beta   90.00
_cell.angle_gamma   90.00
#
_symmetry.space_group_name_H-M   'P 1'
#
loop_
_entity.id
_entity.type
_entity.pdbx_description
1 polymer ?
#
loop_
_entity_poly.entity_id
_entity_poly.type
_entity_poly.pdbx_seq_one_letter_code
_entity_poly.pdbx_strand_id
1 'polypeptide(L)'
;MYLRLNVEKLLRFQFPSQTRHCELLGEFIAKGLVETKFQSDRVRLSSKKTLLNEFNHYEGNFNIFQPAIDITESNLIKERHDIMEVLRDIAAKA
;
A
#
# COMPACT_ATOMS: atom_id res chain seq x y z
N MET A 1 3.26 -7.34 -10.60
CA MET A 1 3.87 -6.02 -10.32
C MET A 1 3.55 -5.73 -8.87
N TYR A 2 4.46 -6.00 -7.94
CA TYR A 2 4.14 -6.04 -6.50
C TYR A 2 3.54 -4.74 -5.96
N LEU A 3 2.24 -4.75 -5.66
CA LEU A 3 1.47 -3.58 -5.23
C LEU A 3 2.11 -2.87 -4.02
N ARG A 4 2.62 -3.64 -3.05
CA ARG A 4 3.39 -3.13 -1.91
C ARG A 4 4.62 -2.33 -2.34
N LEU A 5 5.41 -2.85 -3.29
CA LEU A 5 6.62 -2.16 -3.75
C LEU A 5 6.29 -0.84 -4.44
N ASN A 6 5.14 -0.74 -5.12
CA ASN A 6 4.70 0.53 -5.71
C ASN A 6 4.39 1.57 -4.63
N VAL A 7 3.73 1.17 -3.54
CA VAL A 7 3.47 2.07 -2.39
C VAL A 7 4.78 2.55 -1.79
N GLU A 8 5.70 1.64 -1.47
CA GLU A 8 7.00 1.98 -0.87
C GLU A 8 7.83 2.89 -1.78
N LYS A 9 7.88 2.60 -3.08
CA LYS A 9 8.60 3.43 -4.07
C LYS A 9 8.01 4.83 -4.18
N LEU A 10 6.68 4.96 -4.25
CA LEU A 10 6.04 6.27 -4.36
C LEU A 10 6.28 7.11 -3.11
N LEU A 11 6.12 6.52 -1.93
CA LEU A 11 6.37 7.24 -0.67
C LEU A 11 7.84 7.62 -0.52
N ARG A 12 8.78 6.76 -0.98
CA ARG A 12 10.21 7.09 -1.01
C ARG A 12 10.54 8.24 -1.95
N PHE A 13 9.87 8.27 -3.10
CA PHE A 13 10.06 9.30 -4.11
C PHE A 13 9.49 10.65 -3.65
N GLN A 14 8.26 10.66 -3.12
CA GLN A 14 7.60 11.89 -2.71
C GLN A 14 8.10 12.43 -1.35
N PHE A 15 8.52 11.55 -0.44
CA PHE A 15 8.91 11.92 0.92
C PHE A 15 10.29 11.37 1.31
N PRO A 16 11.37 11.72 0.58
CA PRO A 16 12.69 11.09 0.74
C PRO A 16 13.30 11.33 2.12
N SER A 17 13.11 12.53 2.68
CA SER A 17 13.63 12.89 4.01
C SER A 17 12.98 12.08 5.13
N GLN A 18 11.67 11.85 5.03
CA GLN A 18 10.88 11.13 6.02
C GLN A 18 11.07 9.62 5.92
N THR A 19 11.35 9.11 4.72
CA THR A 19 11.40 7.67 4.42
C THR A 19 12.81 7.09 4.32
N ARG A 20 13.85 7.91 4.51
CA ARG A 20 15.27 7.53 4.33
C ARG A 20 15.65 6.21 5.01
N HIS A 21 15.21 6.03 6.25
CA HIS A 21 15.51 4.88 7.11
C HIS A 21 14.28 3.98 7.36
N CYS A 22 13.35 3.93 6.42
CA CYS A 22 12.21 3.01 6.50
C CYS A 22 12.55 1.70 5.78
N GLU A 23 12.32 0.59 6.48
CA GLU A 23 12.49 -0.76 5.95
C GLU A 23 11.14 -1.49 5.84
N LEU A 24 10.19 -1.15 6.71
CA LEU A 24 8.87 -1.76 6.75
C LEU A 24 7.83 -0.86 6.09
N LEU A 25 6.88 -1.44 5.34
CA LEU A 25 5.74 -0.73 4.74
C LEU A 25 5.00 0.17 5.75
N GLY A 26 4.85 -0.29 6.99
CA GLY A 26 4.21 0.49 8.04
C GLY A 26 4.96 1.78 8.39
N GLU A 27 6.29 1.77 8.33
CA GLU A 27 7.11 2.94 8.57
C GLU A 27 7.02 3.93 7.42
N PHE A 28 7.01 3.45 6.17
CA PHE A 28 6.79 4.30 5.00
C PHE A 28 5.46 5.03 5.10
N ILE A 29 4.37 4.33 5.44
CA ILE A 29 3.05 4.93 5.59
C ILE A 29 3.02 5.92 6.76
N ALA A 30 3.56 5.55 7.91
CA ALA A 30 3.51 6.38 9.11
C ALA A 30 4.38 7.65 9.00
N LYS A 31 5.61 7.52 8.48
CA LYS A 31 6.57 8.62 8.39
C LYS A 31 6.37 9.45 7.13
N GLY A 32 6.08 8.82 5.98
CA GLY A 32 5.87 9.52 4.71
C GLY A 32 4.61 10.39 4.70
N LEU A 33 3.56 9.99 5.42
CA LEU A 33 2.27 10.69 5.45
C LEU A 33 2.03 11.37 6.80
N VAL A 34 3.05 12.03 7.34
CA VAL A 34 2.99 12.68 8.67
C VAL A 34 2.07 13.91 8.68
N GLU A 35 2.06 14.68 7.59
CA GLU A 35 1.28 15.92 7.48
C GLU A 35 -0.23 15.67 7.53
N THR A 36 -0.97 16.64 8.08
CA THR A 36 -2.43 16.56 8.27
C THR A 36 -3.18 16.38 6.94
N LYS A 37 -2.68 16.97 5.84
CA LYS A 37 -3.28 16.82 4.50
C LYS A 37 -3.29 15.37 3.99
N PHE A 38 -2.44 14.50 4.55
CA PHE A 38 -2.36 13.08 4.20
C PHE A 38 -2.96 12.15 5.26
N GLN A 39 -3.60 12.68 6.30
CA GLN A 39 -4.11 11.87 7.41
C GLN A 39 -5.12 10.81 6.95
N SER A 40 -6.02 11.17 6.01
CA SER A 40 -6.96 10.22 5.40
C SER A 40 -6.25 9.09 4.66
N ASP A 41 -5.21 9.44 3.91
CA ASP A 41 -4.46 8.52 3.06
C ASP A 41 -3.64 7.55 3.93
N ARG A 42 -3.07 8.07 5.04
CA ARG A 42 -2.39 7.28 6.06
C ARG A 42 -3.30 6.26 6.71
N VAL A 43 -4.52 6.64 7.08
CA VAL A 43 -5.51 5.72 7.68
C VAL A 43 -5.91 4.65 6.68
N ARG A 44 -6.21 5.03 5.43
CA ARG A 44 -6.57 4.10 4.35
C ARG A 44 -5.47 3.07 4.10
N LEU A 45 -4.23 3.50 3.87
CA LEU A 45 -3.11 2.57 3.63
C LEU A 45 -2.78 1.71 4.86
N SER A 46 -2.88 2.27 6.07
CA SER A 46 -2.65 1.50 7.31
C SER A 46 -3.70 0.40 7.51
N SER A 47 -4.97 0.70 7.22
CA SER A 47 -6.06 -0.29 7.31
C SER A 47 -5.90 -1.45 6.32
N LYS A 48 -5.20 -1.21 5.20
CA LYS A 48 -4.93 -2.20 4.14
C LYS A 48 -3.52 -2.80 4.23
N LYS A 49 -2.77 -2.55 5.31
CA LYS A 49 -1.37 -3.01 5.44
C LYS A 49 -1.23 -4.53 5.38
N THR A 50 -2.16 -5.26 6.01
CA THR A 50 -2.20 -6.73 5.97
C THR A 50 -2.41 -7.22 4.54
N LEU A 51 -3.43 -6.68 3.87
CA LEU A 51 -3.73 -6.95 2.47
C LEU A 51 -2.54 -6.65 1.55
N LEU A 52 -1.87 -5.51 1.71
CA LEU A 52 -0.68 -5.14 0.92
C LEU A 52 0.47 -6.14 1.07
N ASN A 53 0.69 -6.67 2.28
CA ASN A 53 1.70 -7.71 2.50
C ASN A 53 1.29 -9.06 1.88
N GLU A 54 0.00 -9.38 1.93
CA GLU A 54 -0.55 -10.63 1.38
C GLU A 54 -0.69 -10.59 -0.15
N PHE A 55 -0.90 -9.42 -0.76
CA PHE A 55 -0.91 -9.24 -2.22
C PHE A 55 0.37 -9.77 -2.87
N ASN A 56 1.49 -9.65 -2.16
CA ASN A 56 2.78 -10.16 -2.60
C ASN A 56 2.78 -11.70 -2.75
N HIS A 57 1.94 -12.39 -1.99
CA HIS A 57 1.72 -13.84 -2.10
C HIS A 57 0.81 -14.17 -3.30
N TYR A 58 -0.28 -13.42 -3.48
CA TYR A 58 -1.26 -13.66 -4.56
C TYR A 58 -0.71 -13.40 -5.98
N GLU A 59 0.16 -12.40 -6.18
CA GLU A 59 0.72 -12.11 -7.51
C GLU A 59 1.77 -13.14 -7.96
N GLY A 60 2.36 -13.91 -7.05
CA GLY A 60 3.42 -14.89 -7.34
C GLY A 60 2.94 -16.33 -7.44
N ASN A 61 1.80 -16.66 -6.81
CA ASN A 61 1.19 -17.99 -6.87
C ASN A 61 -0.27 -17.90 -6.41
N PHE A 62 -1.22 -18.17 -7.31
CA PHE A 62 -2.62 -18.47 -6.92
C PHE A 62 -2.67 -19.86 -6.27
N ASN A 63 -1.96 -20.06 -5.16
CA ASN A 63 -2.06 -21.30 -4.43
C ASN A 63 -3.36 -21.25 -3.61
N ILE A 64 -4.41 -21.80 -4.21
CA ILE A 64 -5.80 -22.00 -3.76
C ILE A 64 -5.98 -22.71 -2.40
N PHE A 65 -4.90 -22.99 -1.66
CA PHE A 65 -4.92 -23.69 -0.37
C PHE A 65 -4.50 -22.82 0.82
N GLN A 66 -4.55 -21.48 0.72
CA GLN A 66 -4.37 -20.63 1.89
C GLN A 66 -5.67 -20.53 2.71
N PRO A 67 -5.68 -20.89 4.02
CA PRO A 67 -6.91 -21.01 4.79
C PRO A 67 -7.56 -19.71 5.30
N ALA A 68 -7.22 -18.50 4.81
CA ALA A 68 -7.51 -17.29 5.60
C ALA A 68 -8.24 -16.12 4.92
N ILE A 69 -8.44 -16.08 3.60
CA ILE A 69 -9.14 -14.93 2.99
C ILE A 69 -10.11 -15.39 1.91
N ASP A 70 -11.41 -15.23 2.19
CA ASP A 70 -12.50 -15.34 1.22
C ASP A 70 -12.54 -14.09 0.33
N ILE A 71 -11.43 -13.79 -0.35
CA ILE A 71 -11.34 -12.65 -1.28
C ILE A 71 -11.44 -13.17 -2.71
N THR A 72 -12.52 -12.79 -3.38
CA THR A 72 -12.70 -13.09 -4.80
C THR A 72 -11.69 -12.29 -5.64
N GLU A 73 -11.35 -12.77 -6.83
CA GLU A 73 -10.50 -12.04 -7.78
C GLU A 73 -11.06 -10.63 -8.06
N SER A 74 -12.38 -10.48 -8.13
CA SER A 74 -13.04 -9.18 -8.31
C SER A 74 -12.76 -8.21 -7.15
N ASN A 75 -12.73 -8.70 -5.92
CA ASN A 75 -12.37 -7.90 -4.75
C ASN A 75 -10.89 -7.52 -4.76
N LEU A 76 -9.99 -8.43 -5.18
CA LEU A 76 -8.57 -8.10 -5.36
C LEU A 76 -8.36 -7.01 -6.42
N ILE A 77 -9.04 -7.12 -7.56
CA ILE A 77 -8.95 -6.10 -8.62
C ILE A 77 -9.42 -4.73 -8.11
N LYS A 78 -10.53 -4.71 -7.37
CA LYS A 78 -11.07 -3.49 -6.76
C LYS A 78 -10.11 -2.89 -5.75
N GLU A 79 -9.58 -3.71 -4.85
CA GLU A 79 -8.62 -3.28 -3.84
C GLU A 79 -7.34 -2.70 -4.44
N ARG A 80 -6.82 -3.34 -5.49
CA ARG A 80 -5.71 -2.82 -6.27
C ARG A 80 -6.05 -1.45 -6.87
N HIS A 81 -7.23 -1.31 -7.48
CA HIS A 81 -7.66 -0.04 -8.05
C HIS A 81 -7.73 1.06 -6.99
N ASP A 82 -8.37 0.79 -5.86
CA ASP A 82 -8.51 1.73 -4.75
C ASP A 82 -7.15 2.19 -4.21
N ILE A 83 -6.20 1.26 -4.06
CA ILE A 83 -4.83 1.60 -3.63
C ILE A 83 -4.12 2.47 -4.67
N MET A 84 -4.26 2.16 -5.96
CA MET A 84 -3.67 2.97 -7.03
C MET A 84 -4.26 4.38 -7.09
N GLU A 85 -5.54 4.54 -6.76
CA GLU A 85 -6.19 5.85 -6.66
C GLU A 85 -5.62 6.66 -5.49
N VAL A 86 -5.49 6.05 -4.31
CA VAL A 86 -4.83 6.69 -3.15
C VAL A 86 -3.41 7.14 -3.51
N LEU A 87 -2.66 6.32 -4.25
CA LEU A 87 -1.31 6.67 -4.69
C LEU A 87 -1.28 7.87 -5.65
N ARG A 88 -2.26 7.97 -6.55
CA ARG A 88 -2.40 9.15 -7.43
C ARG A 88 -2.73 10.40 -6.63
N ASP A 89 -3.64 10.30 -5.67
CA ASP A 89 -4.03 11.42 -4.80
C ASP A 89 -2.85 11.92 -3.97
N ILE A 90 -2.07 11.01 -3.39
CA ILE A 90 -0.85 11.38 -2.66
C ILE A 90 0.11 12.12 -3.59
N ALA A 91 0.34 11.61 -4.81
CA ALA A 91 1.26 12.23 -5.75
C ALA A 91 0.79 13.61 -6.25
N ALA A 92 -0.52 13.86 -6.31
CA ALA A 92 -1.07 15.15 -6.69
C ALA A 92 -1.01 16.20 -5.56
N LYS A 93 -0.95 15.75 -4.30
CA LYS A 93 -0.91 16.59 -3.09
C LYS A 93 0.51 16.84 -2.56
N ALA A 94 1.46 15.98 -2.92
CA ALA A 94 2.87 16.04 -2.53
C ALA A 94 3.58 17.21 -3.22
#